data_AF-A0A2P7PZJ9-F1
#
_entry.id   AF-A0A2P7PZJ9-F1
#
_cell.length_a   1.000
_cell.length_b   1.000
_cell.length_c   1.000
_cell.angle_alpha   90.00
_cell.angle_beta   90.00
_cell.angle_gamma   90.00
#
_symmetry.space_group_name_H-M   'P 1'
#
loop_
_entity.id
_entity.type
_entity.pdbx_description
1 polymer ?
#
loop_
_entity_poly.entity_id
_entity_poly.type
_entity_poly.pdbx_seq_one_letter_code
_entity_poly.pdbx_strand_id
1 'polypeptide(L)' 'MIATNPAAIKIFFCTFLAMAINTLYPTVMFIRAKNNSKNKKTFFRKLVFTVIIPEILILISSVYIIYTVVMRSLSLN' A
#
# COMPACT_ATOMS: atom_id res chain seq x y z
N MET A 1 -7.11 -24.23 -12.65
CA MET A 1 -7.68 -24.50 -11.31
C MET A 1 -7.65 -23.30 -10.36
N ILE A 2 -6.65 -22.40 -10.41
CA ILE A 2 -6.70 -21.13 -9.65
C ILE A 2 -7.67 -20.12 -10.30
N ALA A 3 -7.67 -20.03 -11.63
CA ALA A 3 -8.52 -19.12 -12.40
C ALA A 3 -10.03 -19.44 -12.39
N THR A 4 -10.44 -20.55 -11.78
CA THR A 4 -11.84 -20.97 -11.68
C THR A 4 -12.42 -20.82 -10.28
N ASN A 5 -11.58 -20.48 -9.28
CA ASN A 5 -12.03 -20.26 -7.91
C ASN A 5 -12.23 -18.75 -7.65
N PRO A 6 -13.48 -18.28 -7.50
CA PRO A 6 -13.76 -16.86 -7.31
C PRO A 6 -13.15 -16.26 -6.03
N ALA A 7 -12.90 -17.07 -5.00
CA ALA A 7 -12.22 -16.62 -3.78
C ALA A 7 -10.73 -16.37 -4.02
N ALA A 8 -10.06 -17.26 -4.75
CA ALA A 8 -8.64 -17.11 -5.10
C ALA A 8 -8.40 -15.88 -5.98
N ILE A 9 -9.31 -15.59 -6.93
CA ILE A 9 -9.25 -14.40 -7.77
C ILE A 9 -9.42 -13.12 -6.94
N LYS A 10 -10.37 -13.09 -5.98
CA LYS A 10 -10.57 -11.95 -5.08
C LYS A 10 -9.33 -11.66 -4.22
N ILE A 11 -8.72 -12.71 -3.66
CA ILE A 11 -7.48 -12.60 -2.89
C ILE A 11 -6.37 -12.05 -3.80
N PHE A 12 -6.17 -12.63 -4.98
CA PHE A 12 -5.15 -12.17 -5.94
C PHE A 12 -5.28 -10.69 -6.27
N PHE A 13 -6.48 -10.23 -6.67
CA PHE A 13 -6.71 -8.82 -7.00
C PHE A 13 -6.52 -7.88 -5.81
N CYS A 14 -6.97 -8.27 -4.61
CA CYS A 14 -6.81 -7.46 -3.40
C CYS A 14 -5.34 -7.29 -3.04
N THR A 15 -4.55 -8.38 -3.07
CA THR A 15 -3.12 -8.36 -2.78
C THR A 15 -2.34 -7.58 -3.85
N PHE A 16 -2.67 -7.78 -5.12
CA PHE A 16 -2.04 -7.05 -6.23
C PHE A 16 -2.28 -5.55 -6.13
N LEU A 17 -3.52 -5.13 -5.87
CA LEU A 17 -3.88 -3.72 -5.72
C LEU A 17 -3.19 -3.09 -4.52
N ALA A 18 -3.15 -3.78 -3.38
CA ALA A 18 -2.44 -3.33 -2.19
C ALA A 18 -0.95 -3.11 -2.46
N MET A 19 -0.30 -4.05 -3.18
CA MET A 19 1.11 -3.94 -3.53
C MET A 19 1.37 -2.79 -4.51
N ALA A 20 0.49 -2.60 -5.50
CA ALA A 20 0.58 -1.50 -6.45
C ALA A 20 0.44 -0.13 -5.76
N ILE A 21 -0.52 0.02 -4.84
CA ILE A 21 -0.71 1.26 -4.07
C ILE A 21 0.50 1.51 -3.15
N ASN A 22 0.96 0.49 -2.43
CA ASN A 22 2.10 0.60 -1.51
C ASN A 22 3.43 0.92 -2.22
N THR A 23 3.55 0.70 -3.53
CA THR A 23 4.76 1.03 -4.30
C THR A 23 4.65 2.36 -5.04
N LEU A 24 3.51 2.62 -5.69
CA LEU A 24 3.32 3.83 -6.48
C LEU A 24 3.17 5.09 -5.61
N TYR A 25 2.41 5.01 -4.52
CA TYR A 25 2.13 6.17 -3.67
C TYR A 25 3.41 6.79 -3.06
N PRO A 26 4.28 6.03 -2.36
CA PRO A 26 5.50 6.61 -1.79
C PRO A 26 6.46 7.11 -2.87
N THR A 27 6.53 6.43 -4.03
CA THR A 27 7.37 6.86 -5.15
C THR A 27 6.95 8.24 -5.67
N VAL A 28 5.65 8.43 -5.93
CA VAL A 28 5.12 9.73 -6.41
C VAL A 28 5.30 10.82 -5.35
N MET A 29 5.03 10.51 -4.08
CA MET A 29 5.18 11.48 -2.99
C MET A 29 6.65 11.84 -2.73
N PHE A 30 7.58 10.89 -2.88
CA PHE A 30 9.02 11.13 -2.82
C PHE A 30 9.49 12.08 -3.93
N ILE A 31 9.08 11.82 -5.18
CA ILE A 31 9.41 12.69 -6.33
C ILE A 31 8.87 14.12 -6.07
N ARG A 32 7.63 14.24 -5.59
CA ARG A 32 7.03 15.53 -5.23
C ARG A 32 7.77 16.22 -4.07
N ALA A 33 8.16 15.48 -3.03
CA ALA A 33 8.90 16.02 -1.89
C ALA A 33 10.28 16.53 -2.31
N LYS A 34 10.96 15.82 -3.23
CA LYS A 34 12.24 16.22 -3.81
C LYS A 34 12.10 17.51 -4.61
N ASN A 35 11.13 17.57 -5.53
CA ASN A 35 10.93 18.74 -6.39
C ASN A 35 10.54 20.00 -5.60
N ASN A 36 9.81 19.86 -4.49
CA ASN A 36 9.33 20.99 -3.68
C ASN A 36 10.28 21.41 -2.54
N SER A 37 11.53 20.92 -2.50
CA SER A 37 12.45 21.19 -1.40
C SER A 37 13.70 21.93 -1.87
N LYS A 38 13.92 23.14 -1.35
CA LYS A 38 15.11 23.96 -1.65
C LYS A 38 16.33 23.61 -0.79
N ASN A 39 16.12 23.06 0.41
CA ASN A 39 17.17 22.77 1.40
C ASN A 39 17.05 21.33 1.95
N LYS A 40 18.19 20.71 2.28
CA LYS A 40 18.26 19.32 2.80
C LYS A 40 17.41 19.10 4.07
N LYS A 41 17.42 20.06 5.01
CA LYS A 41 16.64 19.97 6.26
C LYS A 41 15.12 19.96 6.00
N THR A 42 14.66 20.80 5.07
CA THR A 42 13.24 20.87 4.68
C THR A 42 12.82 19.63 3.89
N PHE A 43 13.71 19.09 3.06
CA PHE A 43 13.48 17.82 2.37
C PHE A 43 13.26 16.67 3.35
N PHE A 44 14.15 16.49 4.33
CA PHE A 44 14.00 15.43 5.33
C PHE A 44 12.69 15.55 6.13
N ARG A 45 12.32 16.77 6.54
CA ARG A 45 11.04 16.99 7.23
C ARG A 45 9.84 16.63 6.33
N LYS A 46 9.83 17.05 5.06
CA LYS A 46 8.77 16.69 4.11
C LYS A 46 8.74 15.19 3.83
N LEU A 47 9.90 14.55 3.72
CA LEU A 47 10.01 13.11 3.48
C LEU A 47 9.35 12.31 4.61
N VAL A 48 9.66 12.62 5.86
CA VAL A 48 9.11 11.90 7.02
C VAL A 48 7.59 12.11 7.13
N PHE A 49 7.13 13.35 7.14
CA PHE A 49 5.72 13.66 7.41
C PHE A 49 4.79 13.42 6.21
N THR A 50 5.29 13.54 4.98
CA THR A 50 4.46 13.44 3.77
C THR A 50 4.58 12.08 3.07
N VAL A 51 5.67 11.35 3.29
CA VAL A 51 5.90 10.05 2.64
C VAL A 51 5.87 8.92 3.66
N ILE A 52 6.80 8.91 4.61
CA ILE A 52 7.01 7.75 5.51
C ILE A 52 5.81 7.51 6.43
N ILE A 53 5.30 8.54 7.12
CA ILE A 53 4.16 8.36 8.04
C ILE A 53 2.90 7.89 7.29
N PRO A 54 2.47 8.54 6.19
CA PRO A 54 1.34 8.05 5.40
C PRO A 54 1.56 6.64 4.84
N GLU A 55 2.76 6.31 4.39
CA GLU A 55 3.09 4.98 3.86
C GLU A 55 2.91 3.89 4.92
N ILE A 56 3.38 4.11 6.16
CA ILE A 56 3.18 3.18 7.26
C ILE A 56 1.68 2.97 7.56
N LEU A 57 0.88 4.04 7.54
CA LEU A 57 -0.56 3.95 7.76
C LEU A 57 -1.28 3.17 6.65
N ILE A 58 -0.90 3.41 5.40
CA ILE A 58 -1.44 2.68 4.23
C ILE A 58 -1.02 1.22 4.30
N LEU A 59 0.22 0.92 4.71
CA LEU A 59 0.72 -0.44 4.88
C LEU A 59 -0.09 -1.21 5.93
N ILE A 60 -0.27 -0.63 7.13
CA ILE A 60 -1.06 -1.27 8.20
C ILE A 60 -2.50 -1.52 7.73
N SER A 61 -3.12 -0.53 7.07
CA SER A 61 -4.49 -0.63 6.56
C SER A 61 -4.62 -1.71 5.48
N SER A 62 -3.66 -1.77 4.55
CA SER A 62 -3.66 -2.76 3.47
C SER A 62 -3.44 -4.18 3.98
N VAL A 63 -2.53 -4.38 4.95
CA VAL A 63 -2.33 -5.68 5.61
C VAL A 63 -3.60 -6.13 6.32
N TYR A 64 -4.27 -5.23 7.05
CA TYR A 64 -5.52 -5.55 7.75
C TYR A 64 -6.66 -5.95 6.80
N ILE A 65 -6.80 -5.24 5.67
CA ILE A 65 -7.81 -5.56 4.65
C ILE A 65 -7.54 -6.93 4.04
N ILE A 66 -6.29 -7.21 3.62
CA ILE A 66 -5.92 -8.51 3.06
C ILE A 66 -6.19 -9.62 4.08
N TYR A 67 -5.74 -9.45 5.32
CA TYR A 67 -5.97 -10.40 6.40
C TYR A 67 -7.47 -10.72 6.55
N THR A 68 -8.31 -9.68 6.60
CA THR A 68 -9.76 -9.85 6.75
C THR A 68 -10.39 -10.58 5.55
N VAL A 69 -9.97 -10.22 4.32
CA VAL A 69 -10.47 -10.84 3.09
C VAL A 69 -10.05 -12.32 3.00
N VAL A 70 -8.80 -12.62 3.34
CA VAL A 70 -8.26 -13.98 3.33
C VAL A 70 -8.93 -14.83 4.40
N MET A 71 -9.01 -14.36 5.64
CA MET A 71 -9.61 -15.12 6.74
C MET A 71 -11.12 -15.37 6.52
N ARG A 72 -11.87 -14.38 6.00
CA ARG A 72 -13.28 -14.60 5.62
C ARG A 72 -13.42 -15.62 4.50
N SER A 73 -12.54 -15.57 3.50
CA SER A 73 -12.57 -16.51 2.38
C SER A 73 -12.20 -17.94 2.79
N LEU A 74 -11.36 -18.10 3.82
CA LEU A 74 -10.99 -19.40 4.39
C LEU A 74 -12.06 -19.95 5.36
N SER A 75 -12.79 -19.09 6.08
CA SER A 75 -13.82 -19.50 7.04
C SER A 75 -15.18 -19.86 6.41
N LEU A 76 -15.44 -19.42 5.19
CA LEU A 76 -16.68 -19.69 4.43
C LEU A 76 -16.58 -20.92 3.50
N ASN A 77 -15.40 -21.55 3.44
CA ASN A 77 -15.14 -22.84 2.78
C ASN A 77 -15.06 -23.95 3.83
#